data_AF-A0A8X6LAD2-F1
#
_entry.id   AF-A0A8X6LAD2-F1
#
_cell.length_a   1.000
_cell.length_b   1.000
_cell.length_c   1.000
_cell.angle_alpha   90.00
_cell.angle_beta   90.00
_cell.angle_gamma   90.00
#
_symmetry.space_group_name_H-M   'P 1'
#
loop_
_entity.id
_entity.type
_entity.pdbx_description
1 polymer ?
#
loop_
_entity_poly.entity_id
_entity_poly.type
_entity_poly.pdbx_seq_one_letter_code
_entity_poly.pdbx_strand_id
1 'polypeptide(L)'
;MAMVNGYFHSTYYSEPTRFLYTWTIPNFSKLRQDIGGEDLLLPNGKDCSFSLRRDLGVLRLSMKTTCTLLTCSVTIFTCNGAALIRKKFMKTNEVKGGFSYYHLHLTLHDFNDLKDLPENVLFIVFAIHDPELMYKNFSTLQNGPKNEYLNYFRNLAADIKNAPDSLWKEKVTLRVGNDTEVVNKAVLCSRSPVFARILESDMENCVTIDDVTIEGIRDFVYFLHSGIVLDKGIDSLHNLYYIANKYDVAELFQESRNVLVSNFHPENVCKTLKLSRMFNDDYLNFSAMLFIQSNLRLVVNTEGWIDLMINEPKTAMKIIDFFFLDMKTRLDL
;
A
#
# COMPACT_ATOMS: atom_id res chain seq x y z
N MET A 1 -32.03 -14.86 -5.18
CA MET A 1 -32.04 -13.69 -4.26
C MET A 1 -30.61 -13.55 -3.73
N ALA A 2 -29.81 -12.66 -4.34
CA ALA A 2 -28.36 -12.64 -4.12
C ALA A 2 -28.01 -11.99 -2.78
N MET A 3 -27.16 -12.67 -2.00
CA MET A 3 -26.53 -12.13 -0.80
C MET A 3 -25.53 -11.04 -1.21
N VAL A 4 -25.73 -9.82 -0.71
CA VAL A 4 -24.76 -8.72 -0.83
C VAL A 4 -23.74 -8.92 0.28
N ASN A 5 -22.65 -9.62 0.00
CA ASN A 5 -21.50 -9.69 0.89
C ASN A 5 -20.59 -8.50 0.54
N GLY A 6 -20.02 -7.80 1.52
CA GLY A 6 -18.92 -6.87 1.24
C GLY A 6 -17.77 -7.67 0.63
N TYR A 7 -17.22 -7.21 -0.49
CA TYR A 7 -16.35 -8.06 -1.34
C TYR A 7 -14.85 -7.80 -1.17
N PHE A 8 -14.48 -6.77 -0.41
CA PHE A 8 -13.08 -6.46 -0.15
C PHE A 8 -12.83 -6.44 1.36
N HIS A 9 -11.96 -7.32 1.86
CA HIS A 9 -11.52 -7.34 3.25
C HIS A 9 -10.02 -7.54 3.23
N SER A 10 -9.29 -6.65 3.87
CA SER A 10 -7.84 -6.70 3.83
C SER A 10 -7.27 -5.80 4.92
N THR A 11 -6.47 -6.39 5.79
CA THR A 11 -5.78 -5.71 6.89
C THR A 11 -4.40 -5.26 6.43
N TYR A 12 -4.08 -4.00 6.65
CA TYR A 12 -2.85 -3.33 6.22
C TYR A 12 -2.14 -2.72 7.41
N TYR A 13 -0.88 -2.30 7.24
CA TYR A 13 0.04 -1.86 8.29
C TYR A 13 0.58 -0.46 7.96
N SER A 14 -0.17 0.61 8.24
CA SER A 14 0.30 1.95 7.90
C SER A 14 1.50 2.42 8.74
N GLU A 15 1.63 1.92 9.98
CA GLU A 15 2.74 2.13 10.93
C GLU A 15 2.82 0.88 11.82
N PRO A 16 3.88 0.63 12.64
CA PRO A 16 3.96 -0.57 13.50
C PRO A 16 2.78 -0.75 14.45
N THR A 17 2.07 0.35 14.72
CA THR A 17 0.91 0.42 15.61
C THR A 17 -0.36 0.83 14.90
N ARG A 18 -0.38 0.97 13.57
CA ARG A 18 -1.56 1.41 12.83
C ARG A 18 -1.88 0.47 11.69
N PHE A 19 -3.15 0.10 11.59
CA PHE A 19 -3.66 -0.81 10.59
C PHE A 19 -4.74 -0.14 9.76
N LEU A 20 -4.75 -0.38 8.45
CA LEU A 20 -5.88 0.01 7.63
C LEU A 20 -6.65 -1.26 7.28
N TYR A 21 -7.96 -1.27 7.50
CA TYR A 21 -8.83 -2.31 7.01
C TYR A 21 -9.78 -1.69 6.01
N THR A 22 -9.84 -2.21 4.80
CA THR A 22 -10.72 -1.63 3.77
C THR A 22 -11.88 -2.53 3.47
N TRP A 23 -13.04 -1.91 3.20
CA TRP A 23 -14.29 -2.58 2.98
C TRP A 23 -15.07 -1.95 1.83
N THR A 24 -15.36 -2.75 0.79
CA THR A 24 -16.15 -2.29 -0.37
C THR A 24 -17.52 -2.95 -0.38
N ILE A 25 -18.57 -2.15 -0.44
CA ILE A 25 -19.98 -2.59 -0.37
C ILE A 25 -20.72 -2.10 -1.61
N PRO A 26 -20.91 -2.94 -2.63
CA PRO A 26 -21.73 -2.59 -3.77
C PRO A 26 -23.22 -2.71 -3.44
N ASN A 27 -24.05 -2.07 -4.24
CA ASN A 27 -25.50 -2.06 -4.08
C ASN A 27 -25.97 -1.63 -2.68
N PHE A 28 -25.27 -0.71 -2.03
CA PHE A 28 -25.46 -0.34 -0.63
C PHE A 28 -26.92 0.03 -0.28
N SER A 29 -27.63 0.74 -1.15
CA SER A 29 -29.04 1.11 -0.96
C SER A 29 -29.98 -0.09 -0.84
N LYS A 30 -29.60 -1.25 -1.40
CA LYS A 30 -30.34 -2.51 -1.35
C LYS A 30 -29.99 -3.36 -0.13
N LEU A 31 -29.16 -2.86 0.79
CA LEU A 31 -28.80 -3.59 2.00
C LEU A 31 -30.03 -3.86 2.88
N ARG A 32 -30.35 -5.15 3.07
CA ARG A 32 -31.49 -5.63 3.88
C ARG A 32 -31.08 -6.50 5.07
N GLN A 33 -29.83 -6.90 5.15
CA GLN A 33 -29.29 -7.79 6.18
C GLN A 33 -27.98 -7.24 6.72
N ASP A 34 -27.57 -7.73 7.89
CA ASP A 34 -26.28 -7.41 8.49
C ASP A 34 -25.17 -8.02 7.64
N ILE A 35 -24.12 -7.24 7.36
CA ILE A 35 -22.89 -7.73 6.73
C ILE A 35 -21.82 -7.84 7.82
N GLY A 36 -21.16 -8.98 7.89
CA GLY A 36 -19.91 -9.15 8.63
C GLY A 36 -18.71 -9.00 7.69
N GLY A 37 -17.69 -8.29 8.15
CA GLY A 37 -16.36 -8.35 7.57
C GLY A 37 -15.66 -9.64 7.98
N GLU A 38 -14.62 -10.03 7.26
CA GLU A 38 -13.77 -11.15 7.67
C GLU A 38 -13.12 -10.91 9.04
N ASP A 39 -12.92 -11.99 9.81
CA ASP A 39 -12.14 -11.94 11.04
C ASP A 39 -10.67 -11.67 10.70
N LEU A 40 -10.13 -10.63 11.32
CA LEU A 40 -8.79 -10.12 11.13
C LEU A 40 -7.93 -10.57 12.30
N LEU A 41 -6.86 -11.28 11.99
CA LEU A 41 -5.81 -11.55 12.95
C LEU A 41 -4.85 -10.36 12.97
N LEU A 42 -4.87 -9.59 14.05
CA LEU A 42 -3.95 -8.48 14.27
C LEU A 42 -2.53 -9.01 14.56
N PRO A 43 -1.49 -8.18 14.41
CA PRO A 43 -0.09 -8.63 14.50
C PRO A 43 0.32 -9.07 15.91
N ASN A 44 -0.42 -8.61 16.92
CA ASN A 44 -0.31 -9.06 18.30
C ASN A 44 -0.97 -10.44 18.55
N GLY A 45 -1.51 -11.09 17.52
CA GLY A 45 -2.21 -12.36 17.57
C GLY A 45 -3.66 -12.25 18.07
N LYS A 46 -4.23 -11.05 18.13
CA LYS A 46 -5.60 -10.79 18.61
C LYS A 46 -6.58 -10.67 17.45
N ASP A 47 -7.79 -11.12 17.69
CA ASP A 47 -8.87 -11.04 16.70
C ASP A 47 -9.48 -9.65 16.67
N CYS A 48 -9.87 -9.22 15.47
CA CYS A 48 -10.67 -8.03 15.21
C CYS A 48 -11.62 -8.29 14.05
N SER A 49 -12.88 -7.90 14.13
CA SER A 49 -13.76 -7.89 12.96
C SER A 49 -14.73 -6.75 12.98
N PHE A 50 -15.19 -6.41 11.78
CA PHE A 50 -16.12 -5.33 11.53
C PHE A 50 -17.48 -5.90 11.16
N SER A 51 -18.54 -5.19 11.48
CA SER A 51 -19.87 -5.49 10.98
C SER A 51 -20.63 -4.22 10.65
N LEU A 52 -21.50 -4.33 9.66
CA LEU A 52 -22.39 -3.28 9.24
C LEU A 52 -23.82 -3.77 9.37
N ARG A 53 -24.58 -3.13 10.24
CA ARG A 53 -25.98 -3.41 10.49
C ARG A 53 -26.83 -2.21 10.11
N ARG A 54 -27.96 -2.47 9.48
CA ARG A 54 -28.99 -1.46 9.21
C ARG A 54 -30.20 -1.76 10.08
N ASP A 55 -30.54 -0.83 10.97
CA ASP A 55 -31.69 -0.96 11.86
C ASP A 55 -32.52 0.33 11.84
N LEU A 56 -33.79 0.22 11.43
CA LEU A 56 -34.79 1.31 11.45
C LEU A 56 -34.29 2.67 10.88
N GLY A 57 -33.51 2.64 9.79
CA GLY A 57 -32.99 3.85 9.13
C GLY A 57 -31.66 4.38 9.70
N VAL A 58 -31.13 3.73 10.73
CA VAL A 58 -29.80 4.01 11.30
C VAL A 58 -28.81 2.97 10.80
N LEU A 59 -27.69 3.43 10.26
CA LEU A 59 -26.58 2.57 9.89
C LEU A 59 -25.62 2.46 11.07
N ARG A 60 -25.35 1.24 11.54
CA ARG A 60 -24.43 0.96 12.63
C ARG A 60 -23.24 0.19 12.11
N LEU A 61 -22.09 0.84 12.14
CA LEU A 61 -20.79 0.18 11.99
C LEU A 61 -20.36 -0.29 13.38
N SER A 62 -19.96 -1.55 13.48
CA SER A 62 -19.46 -2.14 14.72
C SER A 62 -18.09 -2.76 14.49
N MET A 63 -17.27 -2.76 15.52
CA MET A 63 -16.00 -3.46 15.55
C MET A 63 -15.94 -4.25 16.86
N LYS A 64 -15.61 -5.54 16.79
CA LYS A 64 -15.31 -6.37 17.96
C LYS A 64 -13.83 -6.74 17.93
N THR A 65 -13.17 -6.81 19.09
CA THR A 65 -11.77 -7.20 19.16
C THR A 65 -11.40 -7.78 20.52
N THR A 66 -10.42 -8.68 20.58
CA THR A 66 -9.81 -9.16 21.84
C THR A 66 -8.67 -8.26 22.34
N CYS A 67 -8.38 -7.14 21.67
CA CYS A 67 -7.44 -6.12 22.13
C CYS A 67 -8.00 -5.29 23.30
N THR A 68 -7.16 -4.99 24.28
CA THR A 68 -7.49 -4.20 25.47
C THR A 68 -7.49 -2.70 25.19
N LEU A 69 -6.49 -2.21 24.46
CA LEU A 69 -6.28 -0.81 24.10
C LEU A 69 -6.22 -0.70 22.58
N LEU A 70 -7.32 -0.34 21.95
CA LEU A 70 -7.38 -0.16 20.50
C LEU A 70 -8.24 1.06 20.17
N THR A 71 -7.78 1.86 19.23
CA THR A 71 -8.58 2.96 18.68
C THR A 71 -8.83 2.70 17.21
N CYS A 72 -10.03 3.02 16.74
CA CYS A 72 -10.37 2.85 15.33
C CYS A 72 -11.07 4.11 14.84
N SER A 73 -10.74 4.54 13.64
CA SER A 73 -11.45 5.57 12.91
C SER A 73 -11.87 5.02 11.57
N VAL A 74 -12.96 5.55 11.02
CA VAL A 74 -13.46 5.15 9.72
C VAL A 74 -13.55 6.36 8.82
N THR A 75 -13.18 6.16 7.57
CA THR A 75 -13.41 7.12 6.49
C THR A 75 -14.20 6.44 5.38
N ILE A 76 -15.28 7.05 4.94
CA ILE A 76 -16.13 6.54 3.85
C ILE A 76 -15.94 7.42 2.63
N PHE A 77 -15.67 6.80 1.48
CA PHE A 77 -15.43 7.45 0.21
C PHE A 77 -16.56 7.15 -0.79
N THR A 78 -16.85 8.13 -1.64
CA THR A 78 -17.57 7.91 -2.90
C THR A 78 -16.72 7.10 -3.88
N CYS A 79 -17.34 6.53 -4.91
CA CYS A 79 -16.64 5.93 -6.06
C CYS A 79 -15.74 6.92 -6.83
N ASN A 80 -15.96 8.23 -6.67
CA ASN A 80 -15.11 9.30 -7.20
C ASN A 80 -14.02 9.73 -6.19
N GLY A 81 -13.92 9.04 -5.05
CA GLY A 81 -12.96 9.23 -3.97
C GLY A 81 -13.06 10.52 -3.16
N ALA A 82 -14.17 11.26 -3.27
CA ALA A 82 -14.52 12.26 -2.27
C ALA A 82 -14.83 11.56 -0.94
N ALA A 83 -14.12 11.97 0.13
CA ALA A 83 -14.37 11.49 1.48
C ALA A 83 -15.64 12.18 2.02
N LEU A 84 -16.67 11.38 2.32
CA LEU A 84 -17.96 11.89 2.79
C LEU A 84 -18.03 11.95 4.30
N ILE A 85 -17.51 10.92 4.96
CA ILE A 85 -17.63 10.75 6.40
C ILE A 85 -16.28 10.36 6.96
N ARG A 86 -15.86 11.05 8.01
CA ARG A 86 -14.71 10.66 8.83
C ARG A 86 -15.11 10.70 10.30
N LYS A 87 -15.14 9.55 10.96
CA LYS A 87 -15.54 9.45 12.37
C LYS A 87 -14.65 8.49 13.15
N LYS A 88 -14.60 8.63 14.46
CA LYS A 88 -13.88 7.73 15.37
C LYS A 88 -14.87 6.78 16.05
N PHE A 89 -14.50 5.51 16.17
CA PHE A 89 -15.25 4.56 16.96
C PHE A 89 -15.15 4.89 18.45
N MET A 90 -16.25 4.68 19.17
CA MET A 90 -16.31 4.80 20.62
C MET A 90 -16.29 3.40 21.22
N LYS A 91 -15.39 3.17 22.19
CA LYS A 91 -15.37 1.93 22.98
C LYS A 91 -16.65 1.88 23.81
N THR A 92 -17.33 0.74 23.78
CA THR A 92 -18.50 0.50 24.62
C THR A 92 -18.08 -0.16 25.93
N ASN A 93 -18.98 -0.19 26.91
CA ASN A 93 -18.80 -0.99 28.12
C ASN A 93 -19.14 -2.48 27.90
N GLU A 94 -19.55 -2.87 26.68
CA GLU A 94 -19.90 -4.25 26.37
C GLU A 94 -18.64 -5.10 26.20
N VAL A 95 -18.54 -6.13 27.03
CA VAL A 95 -17.52 -7.17 26.95
C VAL A 95 -18.22 -8.52 26.98
N LYS A 96 -18.10 -9.32 25.92
CA LYS A 96 -18.75 -10.62 25.82
C LYS A 96 -17.81 -11.64 25.18
N GLY A 97 -17.62 -12.78 25.85
CA GLY A 97 -16.75 -13.86 25.37
C GLY A 97 -15.29 -13.44 25.17
N GLY A 98 -14.79 -12.47 25.95
CA GLY A 98 -13.43 -11.93 25.82
C GLY A 98 -13.25 -10.84 24.75
N PHE A 99 -14.31 -10.48 24.01
CA PHE A 99 -14.28 -9.40 23.03
C PHE A 99 -14.78 -8.09 23.62
N SER A 100 -14.05 -7.00 23.36
CA SER A 100 -14.51 -5.62 23.53
C SER A 100 -15.23 -5.15 22.27
N TYR A 101 -16.34 -4.42 22.44
CA TYR A 101 -17.14 -3.92 21.32
C TYR A 101 -17.02 -2.40 21.18
N TYR A 102 -17.02 -1.95 19.93
CA TYR A 102 -17.01 -0.55 19.55
C TYR A 102 -18.15 -0.31 18.56
N HIS A 103 -18.87 0.80 18.73
CA HIS A 103 -19.94 1.16 17.83
C HIS A 103 -19.73 2.57 17.28
N LEU A 104 -20.13 2.73 16.02
CA LEU A 104 -20.31 3.99 15.36
C LEU A 104 -21.71 4.03 14.75
N HIS A 105 -22.49 5.00 15.22
CA HIS A 105 -23.80 5.29 14.66
C HIS A 105 -23.65 6.37 13.58
N LEU A 106 -24.05 6.06 12.36
CA LEU A 106 -24.28 7.07 11.33
C LEU A 106 -25.72 7.55 11.46
N THR A 107 -25.91 8.86 11.39
CA THR A 107 -27.21 9.52 11.52
C THR A 107 -28.10 9.20 10.30
N LEU A 108 -29.40 9.52 10.41
CA LEU A 108 -30.31 9.41 9.27
C LEU A 108 -29.86 10.30 8.10
N HIS A 109 -29.27 11.46 8.39
CA HIS A 109 -28.68 12.35 7.39
C HIS A 109 -27.51 11.70 6.68
N ASP A 110 -26.52 11.19 7.45
CA ASP A 110 -25.38 10.44 6.91
C ASP A 110 -25.86 9.30 6.00
N PHE A 111 -26.88 8.54 6.42
CA PHE A 111 -27.42 7.46 5.60
C PHE A 111 -28.06 7.96 4.30
N ASN A 112 -28.80 9.07 4.33
CA ASN A 112 -29.39 9.66 3.13
C ASN A 112 -28.32 10.14 2.14
N ASP A 113 -27.23 10.74 2.63
CA ASP A 113 -26.11 11.14 1.77
C ASP A 113 -25.42 9.93 1.12
N LEU A 114 -25.38 8.79 1.84
CA LEU A 114 -24.73 7.57 1.37
C LEU A 114 -25.61 6.70 0.45
N LYS A 115 -26.94 6.72 0.60
CA LYS A 115 -27.85 5.85 -0.17
C LYS A 115 -28.06 6.31 -1.61
N ASP A 116 -27.88 7.62 -1.86
CA ASP A 116 -28.12 8.27 -3.16
C ASP A 116 -26.81 8.48 -3.93
N LEU A 117 -25.73 7.78 -3.54
CA LEU A 117 -24.42 7.91 -4.17
C LEU A 117 -24.42 7.39 -5.62
N PRO A 118 -23.66 8.05 -6.52
CA PRO A 118 -23.45 7.55 -7.88
C PRO A 118 -22.90 6.12 -7.83
N GLU A 119 -23.42 5.23 -8.66
CA GLU A 119 -23.06 3.80 -8.76
C GLU A 119 -23.42 2.92 -7.54
N ASN A 120 -23.92 3.49 -6.43
CA ASN A 120 -24.40 2.73 -5.26
C ASN A 120 -23.31 1.82 -4.61
N VAL A 121 -22.04 2.21 -4.71
CA VAL A 121 -20.89 1.52 -4.10
C VAL A 121 -20.27 2.37 -3.00
N LEU A 122 -20.05 1.77 -1.83
CA LEU A 122 -19.30 2.39 -0.73
C LEU A 122 -17.91 1.81 -0.60
N PHE A 123 -16.92 2.68 -0.46
CA PHE A 123 -15.57 2.33 -0.03
C PHE A 123 -15.36 2.83 1.39
N ILE A 124 -15.06 1.92 2.31
CA ILE A 124 -14.89 2.21 3.73
C ILE A 124 -13.45 1.86 4.10
N VAL A 125 -12.75 2.79 4.73
CA VAL A 125 -11.38 2.57 5.23
C VAL A 125 -11.40 2.75 6.74
N PHE A 126 -11.15 1.67 7.46
CA PHE A 126 -10.98 1.63 8.90
C PHE A 126 -9.50 1.81 9.24
N ALA A 127 -9.12 2.93 9.82
CA ALA A 127 -7.80 3.13 10.40
C ALA A 127 -7.81 2.75 11.88
N ILE A 128 -7.28 1.57 12.17
CA ILE A 128 -7.06 0.97 13.48
C ILE A 128 -5.71 1.44 14.01
N HIS A 129 -5.61 1.66 15.31
CA HIS A 129 -4.37 1.96 16.00
C HIS A 129 -4.30 1.19 17.31
N ASP A 130 -3.30 0.32 17.41
CA ASP A 130 -2.97 -0.47 18.60
C ASP A 130 -1.68 0.07 19.23
N PRO A 131 -1.78 0.90 20.29
CA PRO A 131 -0.61 1.42 20.98
C PRO A 131 0.24 0.36 21.70
N GLU A 132 -0.28 -0.85 21.96
CA GLU A 132 0.49 -1.90 22.66
C GLU A 132 1.65 -2.44 21.80
N LEU A 133 1.57 -2.27 20.48
CA LEU A 133 2.64 -2.66 19.55
C LEU A 133 3.85 -1.71 19.59
N MET A 134 3.76 -0.52 20.22
CA MET A 134 4.93 0.35 20.47
C MET A 134 5.97 -0.31 21.39
N TYR A 135 5.52 -1.18 22.30
CA TYR A 135 6.37 -1.81 23.31
C TYR A 135 7.14 -3.04 22.80
N LYS A 136 6.87 -3.49 21.56
CA LYS A 136 7.67 -4.49 20.86
C LYS A 136 8.49 -3.78 19.79
N ASN A 137 9.81 -3.75 19.96
CA ASN A 137 10.81 -3.02 19.15
C ASN A 137 10.49 -2.90 17.64
N PHE A 138 9.80 -1.84 17.23
CA PHE A 138 9.69 -1.40 15.84
C PHE A 138 10.00 0.10 15.77
N SER A 139 11.25 0.44 16.08
CA SER A 139 11.78 1.79 16.04
C SER A 139 12.29 2.12 14.63
N THR A 140 11.41 2.27 13.64
CA THR A 140 11.66 2.97 12.35
C THR A 140 10.46 2.77 11.43
N LEU A 141 9.47 3.66 11.50
CA LEU A 141 8.47 3.90 10.45
C LEU A 141 7.80 5.23 10.85
N GLN A 142 8.42 6.34 10.48
CA GLN A 142 7.83 7.67 10.66
C GLN A 142 7.45 8.29 9.32
N ASN A 143 6.21 8.77 9.28
CA ASN A 143 5.72 9.93 8.53
C ASN A 143 5.63 9.82 7.00
N GLY A 144 4.74 8.98 6.49
CA GLY A 144 4.08 9.25 5.21
C GLY A 144 3.01 10.35 5.37
N PRO A 145 2.87 11.32 4.45
CA PRO A 145 1.84 12.34 4.56
C PRO A 145 0.44 11.71 4.46
N LYS A 146 -0.44 12.08 5.39
CA LYS A 146 -1.80 11.53 5.59
C LYS A 146 -2.73 11.56 4.35
N ASN A 147 -2.29 12.15 3.24
CA ASN A 147 -3.08 12.36 2.02
C ASN A 147 -2.70 11.41 0.85
N GLU A 148 -1.51 10.81 0.84
CA GLU A 148 -1.04 10.03 -0.33
C GLU A 148 -1.76 8.69 -0.47
N TYR A 149 -1.89 7.90 0.60
CA TYR A 149 -2.68 6.65 0.55
C TYR A 149 -4.16 6.92 0.25
N LEU A 150 -4.71 8.07 0.67
CA LEU A 150 -6.09 8.45 0.35
C LEU A 150 -6.28 8.72 -1.15
N ASN A 151 -5.27 9.32 -1.79
CA ASN A 151 -5.29 9.52 -3.23
C ASN A 151 -5.16 8.19 -3.98
N TYR A 152 -4.30 7.28 -3.50
CA TYR A 152 -4.21 5.93 -4.04
C TYR A 152 -5.57 5.21 -4.01
N PHE A 153 -6.24 5.17 -2.86
CA PHE A 153 -7.54 4.53 -2.75
C PHE A 153 -8.63 5.20 -3.59
N ARG A 154 -8.58 6.52 -3.74
CA ARG A 154 -9.46 7.27 -4.66
C ARG A 154 -9.26 6.81 -6.10
N ASN A 155 -8.03 6.70 -6.57
CA ASN A 155 -7.72 6.26 -7.93
C ASN A 155 -8.13 4.80 -8.12
N LEU A 156 -7.76 3.93 -7.18
CA LEU A 156 -8.16 2.53 -7.19
C LEU A 156 -9.66 2.37 -7.31
N ALA A 157 -10.45 3.06 -6.47
CA ALA A 157 -11.90 3.05 -6.52
C ALA A 157 -12.46 3.49 -7.89
N ALA A 158 -11.87 4.53 -8.49
CA ALA A 158 -12.29 5.06 -9.77
C ALA A 158 -12.02 4.08 -10.93
N ASP A 159 -10.90 3.37 -10.88
CA ASP A 159 -10.47 2.45 -11.95
C ASP A 159 -11.24 1.13 -11.92
N ILE A 160 -11.65 0.67 -10.73
CA ILE A 160 -12.41 -0.57 -10.56
C ILE A 160 -13.92 -0.36 -10.53
N LYS A 161 -14.42 0.88 -10.61
CA LYS A 161 -15.86 1.19 -10.46
C LYS A 161 -16.79 0.43 -11.43
N ASN A 162 -16.28 0.10 -12.62
CA ASN A 162 -17.02 -0.59 -13.68
C ASN A 162 -16.71 -2.10 -13.74
N ALA A 163 -15.89 -2.62 -12.82
CA ALA A 163 -15.52 -4.02 -12.82
C ALA A 163 -16.75 -4.90 -12.48
N PRO A 164 -17.01 -5.97 -13.25
CA PRO A 164 -18.15 -6.85 -12.99
C PRO A 164 -18.01 -7.54 -11.63
N ASP A 165 -19.11 -7.69 -10.89
CA ASP A 165 -19.19 -8.30 -9.54
C ASP A 165 -18.43 -9.65 -9.40
N SER A 166 -18.29 -10.42 -10.48
CA SER A 166 -17.53 -11.68 -10.52
C SER A 166 -16.02 -11.46 -10.34
N LEU A 167 -15.46 -10.42 -10.95
CA LEU A 167 -14.02 -10.13 -10.93
C LEU A 167 -13.52 -9.78 -9.52
N TRP A 168 -14.42 -9.24 -8.68
CA TRP A 168 -14.15 -8.91 -7.28
C TRP A 168 -13.98 -10.14 -6.40
N LYS A 169 -14.48 -11.30 -6.82
CA LYS A 169 -14.37 -12.57 -6.07
C LYS A 169 -13.20 -13.40 -6.55
N GLU A 170 -12.67 -13.10 -7.74
CA GLU A 170 -11.55 -13.82 -8.30
C GLU A 170 -10.26 -13.45 -7.57
N LYS A 171 -9.55 -14.48 -7.12
CA LYS A 171 -8.24 -14.38 -6.50
C LYS A 171 -7.20 -14.94 -7.48
N VAL A 172 -6.05 -14.28 -7.55
CA VAL A 172 -4.88 -14.71 -8.33
C VAL A 172 -3.82 -15.18 -7.36
N THR A 173 -3.23 -16.33 -7.66
CA THR A 173 -2.08 -16.87 -6.94
C THR A 173 -0.80 -16.43 -7.64
N LEU A 174 0.04 -15.66 -6.96
CA LEU A 174 1.39 -15.34 -7.42
C LEU A 174 2.35 -16.37 -6.80
N ARG A 175 3.05 -17.15 -7.62
CA ARG A 175 3.93 -18.23 -7.19
C ARG A 175 5.39 -17.88 -7.42
N VAL A 176 6.22 -18.04 -6.40
CA VAL A 176 7.68 -17.92 -6.47
C VAL A 176 8.28 -19.23 -5.95
N GLY A 177 8.81 -20.06 -6.85
CA GLY A 177 9.24 -21.42 -6.49
C GLY A 177 8.09 -22.23 -5.88
N ASN A 178 8.23 -22.62 -4.61
CA ASN A 178 7.21 -23.36 -3.86
C ASN A 178 6.28 -22.47 -3.02
N ASP A 179 6.64 -21.19 -2.85
CA ASP A 179 5.86 -20.26 -2.05
C ASP A 179 4.83 -19.54 -2.91
N THR A 180 3.74 -19.10 -2.26
CA THR A 180 2.65 -18.41 -2.95
C THR A 180 2.12 -17.25 -2.12
N GLU A 181 1.62 -16.23 -2.82
CA GLU A 181 0.88 -15.11 -2.24
C GLU A 181 -0.40 -14.89 -3.06
N VAL A 182 -1.49 -14.48 -2.40
CA VAL A 182 -2.80 -14.37 -3.05
C VAL A 182 -3.26 -12.92 -3.08
N VAL A 183 -3.73 -12.47 -4.23
CA VAL A 183 -4.21 -11.09 -4.46
C VAL A 183 -5.53 -11.08 -5.20
N ASN A 184 -6.34 -10.04 -4.99
CA ASN A 184 -7.58 -9.85 -5.74
C ASN A 184 -7.29 -9.55 -7.22
N LYS A 185 -7.96 -10.25 -8.14
CA LYS A 185 -7.74 -10.12 -9.59
C LYS A 185 -8.07 -8.71 -10.09
N ALA A 186 -9.21 -8.15 -9.67
CA ALA A 186 -9.61 -6.80 -10.08
C ALA A 186 -8.58 -5.75 -9.65
N VAL A 187 -8.10 -5.83 -8.40
CA VAL A 187 -7.05 -4.94 -7.90
C VAL A 187 -5.76 -5.10 -8.70
N LEU A 188 -5.26 -6.33 -8.85
CA LEU A 188 -4.01 -6.61 -9.57
C LEU A 188 -4.06 -6.11 -11.01
N CYS A 189 -5.10 -6.47 -11.77
CA CYS A 189 -5.26 -6.06 -13.16
C CYS A 189 -5.48 -4.54 -13.31
N SER A 190 -6.15 -3.90 -12.34
CA SER A 190 -6.38 -2.46 -12.39
C SER A 190 -5.11 -1.65 -12.13
N ARG A 191 -4.14 -2.19 -11.39
CA ARG A 191 -2.87 -1.52 -11.05
C ARG A 191 -1.74 -1.90 -12.00
N SER A 192 -1.82 -3.05 -12.65
CA SER A 192 -0.79 -3.58 -13.52
C SER A 192 -1.36 -3.99 -14.87
N PRO A 193 -1.12 -3.19 -15.92
CA PRO A 193 -1.45 -3.56 -17.30
C PRO A 193 -0.72 -4.82 -17.79
N VAL A 194 0.43 -5.15 -17.18
CA VAL A 194 1.17 -6.39 -17.47
C VAL A 194 0.40 -7.59 -16.91
N PHE A 195 -0.01 -7.57 -15.64
CA PHE A 195 -0.81 -8.65 -15.08
C PHE A 195 -2.20 -8.75 -15.72
N ALA A 196 -2.82 -7.63 -16.10
CA ALA A 196 -4.07 -7.65 -16.87
C ALA A 196 -3.93 -8.49 -18.14
N ARG A 197 -2.86 -8.27 -18.93
CA ARG A 197 -2.57 -9.06 -20.14
C ARG A 197 -2.23 -10.52 -19.84
N ILE A 198 -1.44 -10.79 -18.81
CA ILE A 198 -1.09 -12.17 -18.41
C ILE A 198 -2.37 -12.96 -18.07
N LEU A 199 -3.31 -12.31 -17.38
CA LEU A 199 -4.52 -12.94 -16.85
C LEU A 199 -5.72 -12.92 -17.81
N GLU A 200 -5.61 -12.26 -18.96
CA GLU A 200 -6.63 -12.33 -20.02
C GLU A 200 -6.74 -13.74 -20.62
N SER A 201 -5.60 -14.45 -20.73
CA SER A 201 -5.53 -15.81 -21.28
C SER A 201 -5.37 -16.90 -20.22
N ASP A 202 -5.16 -16.54 -18.96
CA ASP A 202 -4.91 -17.50 -17.88
C ASP A 202 -6.23 -18.01 -17.28
N MET A 203 -6.49 -19.30 -17.49
CA MET A 203 -7.67 -20.00 -16.97
C MET A 203 -7.50 -20.43 -15.50
N GLU A 204 -6.27 -20.52 -15.00
CA GLU A 204 -5.97 -21.05 -13.66
C GLU A 204 -5.83 -19.95 -12.60
N ASN A 205 -5.78 -18.66 -13.00
CA ASN A 205 -5.51 -17.53 -12.11
C ASN A 205 -4.25 -17.75 -11.27
N CYS A 206 -3.20 -18.29 -11.87
CA CYS A 206 -1.94 -18.62 -11.20
C CYS A 206 -0.75 -18.16 -12.05
N VAL A 207 -0.01 -17.18 -11.55
CA VAL A 207 1.14 -16.60 -12.25
C VAL A 207 2.44 -16.99 -11.55
N THR A 208 3.33 -17.67 -12.27
CA THR A 208 4.68 -18.01 -11.79
C THR A 208 5.64 -16.84 -12.04
N ILE A 209 6.43 -16.49 -11.02
CA ILE A 209 7.40 -15.40 -11.02
C ILE A 209 8.75 -15.96 -10.57
N ASP A 210 9.76 -15.84 -11.43
CA ASP A 210 11.06 -16.54 -11.23
C ASP A 210 12.21 -15.60 -10.84
N ASP A 211 12.06 -14.29 -11.01
CA ASP A 211 13.13 -13.31 -10.89
C ASP A 211 12.97 -12.34 -9.71
N VAL A 212 12.03 -12.65 -8.81
CA VAL A 212 11.73 -11.86 -7.61
C VAL A 212 11.57 -12.82 -6.43
N THR A 213 12.00 -12.41 -5.24
CA THR A 213 11.79 -13.21 -4.03
C THR A 213 10.32 -13.17 -3.57
N ILE A 214 9.89 -14.17 -2.79
CA ILE A 214 8.55 -14.19 -2.22
C ILE A 214 8.31 -12.98 -1.30
N GLU A 215 9.33 -12.51 -0.58
CA GLU A 215 9.24 -11.29 0.23
C GLU A 215 8.95 -10.06 -0.62
N GLY A 216 9.60 -9.94 -1.79
CA GLY A 216 9.31 -8.85 -2.73
C GLY A 216 7.88 -8.91 -3.24
N ILE A 217 7.35 -10.10 -3.53
CA ILE A 217 5.94 -10.28 -3.93
C ILE A 217 4.98 -9.96 -2.79
N ARG A 218 5.30 -10.33 -1.54
CA ARG A 218 4.50 -9.94 -0.38
C ARG A 218 4.46 -8.43 -0.18
N ASP A 219 5.60 -7.76 -0.34
CA ASP A 219 5.69 -6.30 -0.26
C ASP A 219 4.91 -5.63 -1.41
N PHE A 220 4.94 -6.21 -2.60
CA PHE A 220 4.17 -5.76 -3.75
C PHE A 220 2.65 -5.90 -3.54
N VAL A 221 2.21 -7.10 -3.13
CA VAL A 221 0.81 -7.37 -2.80
C VAL A 221 0.37 -6.47 -1.67
N TYR A 222 1.23 -6.17 -0.70
CA TYR A 222 0.96 -5.21 0.35
C TYR A 222 0.73 -3.78 -0.19
N PHE A 223 1.54 -3.33 -1.14
CA PHE A 223 1.36 -2.01 -1.77
C PHE A 223 0.04 -1.91 -2.55
N LEU A 224 -0.32 -2.92 -3.35
CA LEU A 224 -1.55 -2.94 -4.19
C LEU A 224 -2.86 -2.70 -3.44
N HIS A 225 -2.75 -2.65 -2.14
CA HIS A 225 -3.77 -2.92 -1.17
C HIS A 225 -3.77 -1.79 -0.14
N SER A 226 -2.59 -1.33 0.27
CA SER A 226 -2.44 -0.21 1.19
C SER A 226 -2.18 1.14 0.50
N GLY A 227 -1.63 1.13 -0.72
CA GLY A 227 -1.02 2.29 -1.35
C GLY A 227 0.28 2.76 -0.66
N ILE A 228 0.88 1.94 0.20
CA ILE A 228 2.01 2.31 1.05
C ILE A 228 3.23 1.43 0.73
N VAL A 229 4.38 2.06 0.60
CA VAL A 229 5.69 1.39 0.54
C VAL A 229 6.24 1.25 1.95
N LEU A 230 6.56 0.03 2.37
CA LEU A 230 7.20 -0.23 3.66
C LEU A 230 8.71 -0.07 3.52
N ASP A 231 9.30 0.76 4.38
CA ASP A 231 10.76 0.85 4.48
C ASP A 231 11.29 -0.29 5.37
N LYS A 232 11.59 -1.42 4.73
CA LYS A 232 12.21 -2.60 5.37
C LYS A 232 13.72 -2.66 5.13
N GLY A 233 14.32 -1.54 4.72
CA GLY A 233 15.71 -1.47 4.30
C GLY A 233 15.89 -1.52 2.78
N ILE A 234 17.10 -1.20 2.35
CA ILE A 234 17.38 -0.81 0.96
C ILE A 234 17.14 -1.93 -0.06
N ASP A 235 17.42 -3.19 0.29
CA ASP A 235 17.22 -4.31 -0.63
C ASP A 235 15.73 -4.58 -0.91
N SER A 236 14.87 -4.42 0.11
CA SER A 236 13.41 -4.50 -0.08
C SER A 236 12.92 -3.36 -0.98
N LEU A 237 13.44 -2.13 -0.79
CA LEU A 237 13.09 -0.99 -1.64
C LEU A 237 13.55 -1.17 -3.10
N HIS A 238 14.76 -1.70 -3.32
CA HIS A 238 15.27 -2.03 -4.66
C HIS A 238 14.40 -3.09 -5.34
N ASN A 239 14.00 -4.13 -4.60
CA ASN A 239 13.11 -5.17 -5.12
C ASN A 239 11.74 -4.60 -5.49
N LEU A 240 11.12 -3.78 -4.62
CA LEU A 240 9.84 -3.13 -4.89
C LEU A 240 9.91 -2.24 -6.12
N TYR A 241 10.96 -1.42 -6.23
CA TYR A 241 11.19 -0.56 -7.39
C TYR A 241 11.35 -1.37 -8.69
N TYR A 242 12.06 -2.51 -8.63
CA TYR A 242 12.18 -3.44 -9.75
C TYR A 242 10.82 -4.03 -10.17
N ILE A 243 10.06 -4.56 -9.20
CA ILE A 243 8.72 -5.14 -9.44
C ILE A 243 7.80 -4.09 -10.07
N ALA A 244 7.82 -2.86 -9.55
CA ALA A 244 7.00 -1.77 -10.04
C ALA A 244 7.25 -1.43 -11.50
N ASN A 245 8.52 -1.41 -11.92
CA ASN A 245 8.87 -1.20 -13.32
C ASN A 245 8.47 -2.41 -14.17
N LYS A 246 8.84 -3.62 -13.74
CA LYS A 246 8.60 -4.85 -14.50
C LYS A 246 7.13 -5.10 -14.79
N TYR A 247 6.28 -4.89 -13.79
CA TYR A 247 4.84 -5.11 -13.90
C TYR A 247 4.05 -3.83 -14.17
N ASP A 248 4.73 -2.73 -14.50
CA ASP A 248 4.12 -1.46 -14.91
C ASP A 248 3.08 -0.93 -13.90
N VAL A 249 3.52 -0.74 -12.67
CA VAL A 249 2.71 -0.23 -11.55
C VAL A 249 3.18 1.17 -11.20
N ALA A 250 2.62 2.16 -11.91
CA ALA A 250 3.10 3.54 -11.92
C ALA A 250 3.16 4.19 -10.53
N GLU A 251 2.11 4.03 -9.71
CA GLU A 251 2.08 4.60 -8.36
C GLU A 251 3.14 3.96 -7.45
N LEU A 252 3.33 2.63 -7.53
CA LEU A 252 4.40 1.97 -6.76
C LEU A 252 5.77 2.44 -7.22
N PHE A 253 5.96 2.60 -8.53
CA PHE A 253 7.22 3.04 -9.11
C PHE A 253 7.56 4.45 -8.62
N GLN A 254 6.58 5.35 -8.58
CA GLN A 254 6.78 6.70 -8.03
C GLN A 254 7.08 6.68 -6.53
N GLU A 255 6.29 5.95 -5.74
CA GLU A 255 6.46 5.95 -4.28
C GLU A 255 7.76 5.26 -3.85
N SER A 256 8.09 4.11 -4.43
CA SER A 256 9.38 3.44 -4.16
C SER A 256 10.58 4.30 -4.55
N ARG A 257 10.49 5.06 -5.65
CA ARG A 257 11.51 6.05 -6.03
C ARG A 257 11.68 7.15 -4.99
N ASN A 258 10.58 7.72 -4.50
CA ASN A 258 10.61 8.78 -3.48
C ASN A 258 11.27 8.29 -2.17
N VAL A 259 10.92 7.07 -1.75
CA VAL A 259 11.50 6.45 -0.55
C VAL A 259 12.98 6.11 -0.76
N LEU A 260 13.38 5.66 -1.96
CA LEU A 260 14.78 5.41 -2.31
C LEU A 260 15.63 6.68 -2.24
N VAL A 261 15.16 7.81 -2.78
CA VAL A 261 15.87 9.09 -2.71
C VAL A 261 16.05 9.54 -1.25
N SER A 262 15.04 9.34 -0.41
CA SER A 262 15.10 9.67 1.01
C SER A 262 16.05 8.76 1.80
N ASN A 263 16.37 7.58 1.26
CA ASN A 263 17.23 6.56 1.86
C ASN A 263 18.65 6.49 1.23
N PHE A 264 19.06 7.50 0.46
CA PHE A 264 20.42 7.53 -0.07
C PHE A 264 21.47 7.51 1.05
N HIS A 265 22.42 6.60 0.88
CA HIS A 265 23.55 6.40 1.78
C HIS A 265 24.81 6.11 0.95
N PRO A 266 26.03 6.49 1.39
CA PRO A 266 27.24 6.22 0.64
C PRO A 266 27.39 4.75 0.22
N GLU A 267 27.06 3.81 1.11
CA GLU A 267 27.14 2.37 0.86
C GLU A 267 26.14 1.84 -0.19
N ASN A 268 25.02 2.55 -0.43
CA ASN A 268 23.93 2.03 -1.26
C ASN A 268 23.72 2.80 -2.58
N VAL A 269 24.16 4.06 -2.66
CA VAL A 269 23.79 4.97 -3.75
C VAL A 269 24.26 4.48 -5.11
N CYS A 270 25.43 3.82 -5.19
CA CYS A 270 25.94 3.26 -6.44
C CYS A 270 25.06 2.11 -6.97
N LYS A 271 24.47 1.30 -6.09
CA LYS A 271 23.50 0.25 -6.47
C LYS A 271 22.20 0.86 -6.96
N THR A 272 21.69 1.89 -6.27
CA THR A 272 20.50 2.64 -6.71
C THR A 272 20.72 3.34 -8.06
N LEU A 273 21.91 3.92 -8.28
CA LEU A 273 22.29 4.54 -9.55
C LEU A 273 22.21 3.53 -10.72
N LYS A 274 22.70 2.30 -10.52
CA LYS A 274 22.62 1.26 -11.55
C LYS A 274 21.18 0.90 -11.89
N LEU A 275 20.33 0.71 -10.88
CA LEU A 275 18.91 0.42 -11.07
C LEU A 275 18.19 1.56 -11.82
N SER A 276 18.46 2.81 -11.46
CA SER A 276 17.87 3.96 -12.17
C SER A 276 18.18 3.96 -13.67
N ARG A 277 19.41 3.58 -14.04
CA ARG A 277 19.84 3.53 -15.45
C ARG A 277 19.25 2.35 -16.20
N MET A 278 19.13 1.20 -15.54
CA MET A 278 18.47 0.03 -16.11
C MET A 278 17.03 0.33 -16.53
N PHE A 279 16.34 1.18 -15.78
CA PHE A 279 14.95 1.57 -16.07
C PHE A 279 14.79 2.92 -16.77
N ASN A 280 15.90 3.55 -17.19
CA ASN A 280 15.90 4.90 -17.76
C ASN A 280 15.13 5.93 -16.90
N ASP A 281 15.27 5.85 -15.57
CA ASP A 281 14.71 6.83 -14.64
C ASP A 281 15.70 7.98 -14.46
N ASP A 282 15.58 8.99 -15.32
CA ASP A 282 16.45 10.17 -15.32
C ASP A 282 16.42 10.94 -13.99
N TYR A 283 15.27 10.97 -13.29
CA TYR A 283 15.14 11.67 -12.02
C TYR A 283 15.95 10.97 -10.93
N LEU A 284 15.71 9.67 -10.72
CA LEU A 284 16.44 8.90 -9.72
C LEU A 284 17.95 8.84 -10.06
N ASN A 285 18.27 8.76 -11.35
CA ASN A 285 19.64 8.79 -11.83
C ASN A 285 20.35 10.09 -11.45
N PHE A 286 19.75 11.22 -11.80
CA PHE A 286 20.31 12.53 -11.51
C PHE A 286 20.43 12.79 -10.01
N SER A 287 19.40 12.44 -9.23
CA SER A 287 19.44 12.54 -7.76
C SER A 287 20.57 11.71 -7.15
N ALA A 288 20.78 10.48 -7.61
CA ALA A 288 21.87 9.62 -7.13
C ALA A 288 23.25 10.21 -7.50
N MET A 289 23.41 10.73 -8.72
CA MET A 289 24.65 11.39 -9.14
C MET A 289 24.97 12.62 -8.27
N LEU A 290 23.98 13.47 -8.00
CA LEU A 290 24.15 14.64 -7.12
C LEU A 290 24.54 14.25 -5.69
N PHE A 291 23.93 13.18 -5.17
CA PHE A 291 24.28 12.65 -3.85
C PHE A 291 25.73 12.15 -3.82
N ILE A 292 26.15 11.38 -4.83
CA ILE A 292 27.53 10.88 -4.94
C ILE A 292 28.51 12.04 -5.00
N GLN A 293 28.23 13.06 -5.81
CA GLN A 293 29.08 14.25 -5.94
C GLN A 293 29.26 14.96 -4.59
N SER A 294 28.15 15.17 -3.87
CA SER A 294 28.15 15.88 -2.58
C SER A 294 28.87 15.08 -1.47
N ASN A 295 28.93 13.75 -1.61
CA ASN A 295 29.47 12.83 -0.62
C ASN A 295 30.66 12.02 -1.17
N LEU A 296 31.34 12.52 -2.21
CA LEU A 296 32.29 11.72 -3.00
C LEU A 296 33.36 11.09 -2.12
N ARG A 297 33.88 11.82 -1.14
CA ARG A 297 34.89 11.34 -0.18
C ARG A 297 34.46 10.10 0.61
N LEU A 298 33.17 9.95 0.89
CA LEU A 298 32.61 8.79 1.58
C LEU A 298 32.33 7.65 0.60
N VAL A 299 31.85 7.98 -0.60
CA VAL A 299 31.44 6.99 -1.62
C VAL A 299 32.65 6.28 -2.25
N VAL A 300 33.76 6.98 -2.49
CA VAL A 300 34.90 6.41 -3.25
C VAL A 300 35.53 5.16 -2.63
N ASN A 301 35.34 4.95 -1.33
CA ASN A 301 35.87 3.79 -0.61
C ASN A 301 34.86 2.64 -0.46
N THR A 302 33.63 2.80 -0.96
CA THR A 302 32.57 1.79 -0.86
C THR A 302 32.73 0.72 -1.93
N GLU A 303 32.27 -0.50 -1.64
CA GLU A 303 32.26 -1.60 -2.61
C GLU A 303 31.46 -1.22 -3.87
N GLY A 304 30.34 -0.51 -3.69
CA GLY A 304 29.50 -0.06 -4.80
C GLY A 304 30.21 0.86 -5.78
N TRP A 305 31.11 1.74 -5.29
CA TRP A 305 31.92 2.60 -6.15
C TRP A 305 33.03 1.82 -6.87
N ILE A 306 33.71 0.93 -6.15
CA ILE A 306 34.75 0.06 -6.73
C ILE A 306 34.16 -0.76 -7.88
N ASP A 307 32.98 -1.35 -7.66
CA ASP A 307 32.28 -2.10 -8.70
C ASP A 307 31.89 -1.21 -9.90
N LEU A 308 31.41 0.01 -9.66
CA LEU A 308 31.11 0.98 -10.72
C LEU A 308 32.36 1.33 -11.55
N MET A 309 33.51 1.51 -10.92
CA MET A 309 34.78 1.80 -11.60
C MET A 309 35.24 0.63 -12.48
N ILE A 310 35.05 -0.61 -12.02
CA ILE A 310 35.48 -1.82 -12.74
C ILE A 310 34.53 -2.12 -13.90
N ASN A 311 33.22 -2.14 -13.64
CA ASN A 311 32.23 -2.62 -14.60
C ASN A 311 31.69 -1.51 -15.51
N GLU A 312 31.73 -0.25 -15.06
CA GLU A 312 31.15 0.89 -15.78
C GLU A 312 32.02 2.18 -15.72
N PRO A 313 33.31 2.11 -16.12
CA PRO A 313 34.26 3.21 -15.93
C PRO A 313 33.85 4.52 -16.61
N LYS A 314 33.13 4.45 -17.74
CA LYS A 314 32.61 5.64 -18.43
C LYS A 314 31.60 6.42 -17.57
N THR A 315 30.79 5.73 -16.77
CA THR A 315 29.82 6.36 -15.88
C THR A 315 30.54 7.00 -14.70
N ALA A 316 31.48 6.28 -14.10
CA ALA A 316 32.28 6.83 -13.01
C ALA A 316 33.04 8.09 -13.45
N MET A 317 33.62 8.08 -14.66
CA MET A 317 34.28 9.26 -15.24
C MET A 317 33.32 10.44 -15.38
N LYS A 318 32.09 10.23 -15.89
CA LYS A 318 31.08 11.30 -15.99
C LYS A 318 30.75 11.93 -14.63
N ILE A 319 30.66 11.12 -13.57
CA ILE A 319 30.40 11.61 -12.21
C ILE A 319 31.57 12.46 -11.72
N ILE A 320 32.80 12.00 -11.96
CA ILE A 320 34.03 12.71 -11.59
C ILE A 320 34.15 14.03 -12.37
N ASP A 321 33.95 14.01 -13.68
CA ASP A 321 34.00 15.21 -14.52
C ASP A 321 32.99 16.25 -14.06
N PHE A 322 31.76 15.81 -13.77
CA PHE A 322 30.69 16.67 -13.24
C PHE A 322 31.07 17.31 -11.90
N PHE A 323 31.73 16.56 -11.01
CA PHE A 323 32.25 17.08 -9.75
C PHE A 323 33.32 18.18 -9.97
N PHE A 324 34.26 17.97 -10.89
CA PHE A 324 35.31 18.96 -11.19
C PHE A 324 34.76 20.23 -11.84
N LEU A 325 33.75 20.10 -12.71
CA LEU A 325 33.03 21.24 -13.30
C LEU A 325 32.39 22.11 -12.21
N ASP A 326 31.67 21.52 -11.26
CA ASP A 326 31.05 22.25 -10.14
C ASP A 326 32.09 22.95 -9.24
N MET A 327 33.19 22.26 -8.89
CA MET A 327 34.27 22.88 -8.11
C MET A 327 34.88 24.08 -8.83
N LYS A 328 35.09 23.99 -10.15
CA LYS A 328 35.62 25.11 -10.94
C LYS A 328 34.68 26.30 -10.91
N THR A 329 33.38 26.10 -11.11
CA THR A 329 32.38 27.19 -11.02
C THR A 329 32.27 27.83 -9.64
N ARG A 330 32.55 27.09 -8.55
CA ARG A 330 32.55 27.64 -7.18
C ARG A 330 33.83 28.40 -6.82
N LEU A 331 34.94 28.13 -7.50
CA LEU A 331 36.22 28.81 -7.32
C LEU A 331 36.37 30.05 -8.21
N ASP A 332 35.61 30.11 -9.30
CA ASP A 332 35.53 31.25 -10.23
C ASP A 332 34.49 32.32 -9.78
N LEU A 333 33.92 32.18 -8.57
CA LEU A 333 33.04 33.14 -7.86
C LEU A 333 33.72 33.62 -6.58
#